data_AF-A4WMU5-F1
#
_entry.id   AF-A4WMU5-F1
#
_cell.length_a   1.000
_cell.length_b   1.000
_cell.length_c   1.000
_cell.angle_alpha   90.00
_cell.angle_beta   90.00
_cell.angle_gamma   90.00
#
_symmetry.space_group_name_H-M   'P 1'
#
loop_
_entity.id
_entity.type
_entity.pdbx_description
1 polymer ?
#
loop_
_entity_poly.entity_id
_entity_poly.type
_entity_poly.pdbx_seq_one_letter_code
_entity_poly.pdbx_strand_id
1 'polypeptide(L)'
;MPIHPKWLERHYRHFHEALSGAERGDDKWACYNAYVAVRTLLLGILGEDPYAPKMGLYSLPSLARKAMPMLDPEAEKCASCLEDWFGKPAVRCLRCAELLTEALQATLRS
;
A
#
# COMPACT_ATOMS: atom_id res chain seq x y z
N MET A 1 -1.20 -14.19 -12.01
CA MET A 1 0.25 -14.10 -12.30
C MET A 1 0.97 -13.92 -10.97
N PRO A 2 2.01 -14.71 -10.63
CA PRO A 2 2.63 -14.58 -9.33
C PRO A 2 3.29 -13.21 -9.18
N ILE A 3 3.09 -12.57 -8.03
CA ILE A 3 3.74 -11.28 -7.71
C ILE A 3 5.25 -11.50 -7.66
N HIS A 4 6.02 -10.63 -8.33
CA HIS A 4 7.48 -10.71 -8.29
C HIS A 4 7.99 -10.57 -6.84
N PRO A 5 8.88 -11.46 -6.34
CA PRO A 5 9.31 -11.47 -4.93
C PRO A 5 9.85 -10.13 -4.42
N LYS A 6 10.54 -9.37 -5.28
CA LYS A 6 11.04 -8.03 -4.96
C LYS A 6 9.95 -7.04 -4.54
N TRP A 7 8.74 -7.14 -5.08
CA TRP A 7 7.63 -6.29 -4.66
C TRP A 7 7.11 -6.68 -3.27
N LEU A 8 7.03 -7.98 -2.98
CA LEU A 8 6.67 -8.47 -1.65
C LEU A 8 7.71 -8.06 -0.60
N GLU A 9 9.00 -8.21 -0.90
CA GLU A 9 10.07 -7.75 0.00
C GLU A 9 9.95 -6.25 0.30
N ARG A 10 9.76 -5.41 -0.73
CA ARG A 10 9.57 -3.97 -0.54
C ARG A 10 8.33 -3.66 0.30
N HIS A 11 7.22 -4.33 0.02
CA HIS A 11 5.99 -4.19 0.80
C HIS A 11 6.23 -4.49 2.28
N TYR A 12 6.76 -5.68 2.60
CA TYR A 12 6.99 -6.08 3.99
C TYR A 12 8.01 -5.20 4.70
N ARG A 13 9.11 -4.83 4.02
CA ARG A 13 10.12 -3.93 4.59
C ARG A 13 9.52 -2.57 4.95
N HIS A 14 8.75 -1.96 4.04
CA HIS A 14 8.10 -0.68 4.34
C HIS A 14 6.99 -0.82 5.38
N PHE A 15 6.24 -1.92 5.39
CA PHE A 15 5.24 -2.13 6.42
C PHE A 15 5.87 -2.25 7.82
N HIS A 16 6.99 -2.95 7.94
CA HIS A 16 7.77 -3.01 9.18
C HIS A 16 8.29 -1.63 9.60
N GLU A 17 8.83 -0.84 8.67
CA GLU A 17 9.26 0.54 8.96
C GLU A 17 8.08 1.42 9.40
N ALA A 18 6.87 1.19 8.88
CA ALA A 18 5.69 1.91 9.30
C ALA A 18 5.34 1.64 10.77
N LEU A 19 5.41 0.37 11.18
CA LEU A 19 5.21 -0.05 12.57
C LEU A 19 6.28 0.55 13.50
N SER A 20 7.55 0.43 13.12
CA SER A 20 8.66 1.02 13.89
C SER A 20 8.56 2.55 14.00
N GLY A 21 8.04 3.24 12.98
CA GLY A 21 7.75 4.67 13.06
C GLY A 21 6.70 4.99 14.11
N ALA A 22 5.60 4.23 14.11
CA ALA A 22 4.51 4.43 15.06
C ALA A 22 4.95 4.18 16.51
N GLU A 23 5.76 3.15 16.75
CA GLU A 23 6.33 2.83 18.08
C GLU A 23 7.20 3.97 18.62
N ARG A 24 7.87 4.72 17.74
CA ARG A 24 8.71 5.89 18.09
C ARG A 24 7.91 7.19 18.20
N GLY A 25 6.61 7.17 17.91
CA GLY A 25 5.79 8.38 17.81
C GLY A 25 6.10 9.24 16.58
N ASP A 26 6.78 8.70 15.57
CA ASP A 26 7.04 9.39 14.30
C ASP A 26 5.91 9.11 13.31
N ASP A 27 4.83 9.89 13.45
CA ASP A 27 3.65 9.81 12.58
C ASP A 27 4.00 9.97 11.10
N LYS A 28 4.93 10.87 10.79
CA LYS A 28 5.32 11.16 9.40
C LYS A 28 6.02 9.96 8.77
N TRP A 29 6.98 9.36 9.48
CA TRP A 29 7.67 8.16 9.03
C TRP A 29 6.73 6.97 8.89
N ALA A 30 5.86 6.77 9.88
CA ALA A 30 4.88 5.69 9.88
C ALA A 30 3.95 5.77 8.67
N CYS A 31 3.34 6.94 8.47
CA CYS A 31 2.39 7.18 7.40
C CYS A 31 3.02 7.10 6.00
N TYR A 32 4.23 7.67 5.81
CA TYR A 32 4.95 7.55 4.54
C TYR A 32 5.24 6.09 4.21
N ASN A 33 5.74 5.32 5.17
CA ASN A 33 6.07 3.92 4.94
C ASN A 33 4.83 3.04 4.73
N ALA A 34 3.73 3.33 5.42
CA ALA A 34 2.44 2.67 5.17
C ALA A 34 1.95 2.89 3.73
N TYR A 35 2.05 4.13 3.23
CA TYR A 35 1.75 4.47 1.83
C TYR A 35 2.63 3.67 0.86
N VAL A 36 3.96 3.67 1.07
CA VAL A 36 4.90 2.95 0.17
C VAL A 36 4.66 1.44 0.22
N ALA A 37 4.36 0.88 1.39
CA ALA A 37 4.05 -0.54 1.55
C ALA A 37 2.87 -0.95 0.67
N VAL A 38 1.76 -0.20 0.70
CA VAL A 38 0.60 -0.51 -0.15
C VAL A 38 0.90 -0.27 -1.62
N ARG A 39 1.57 0.83 -1.96
CA ARG A 39 1.91 1.14 -3.36
C ARG A 39 2.76 0.04 -4.00
N THR A 40 3.76 -0.47 -3.28
CA THR A 40 4.65 -1.53 -3.77
C THR A 40 3.91 -2.86 -3.96
N LEU A 41 2.96 -3.20 -3.08
CA LEU A 41 2.09 -4.35 -3.26
C LEU A 41 1.21 -4.22 -4.50
N LEU A 42 0.59 -3.07 -4.72
CA LEU A 42 -0.25 -2.79 -5.89
C LEU A 42 0.53 -2.91 -7.20
N LEU A 43 1.74 -2.35 -7.27
CA LEU A 43 2.62 -2.49 -8.43
C LEU A 43 2.97 -3.96 -8.70
N GLY A 44 3.17 -4.74 -7.64
CA GLY A 44 3.39 -6.18 -7.74
C GLY A 44 2.19 -6.95 -8.28
N ILE A 45 0.98 -6.62 -7.82
CA ILE A 45 -0.27 -7.22 -8.31
C ILE A 45 -0.50 -6.90 -9.78
N LEU A 46 -0.20 -5.66 -10.18
CA LEU A 46 -0.32 -5.20 -11.57
C LEU A 46 0.76 -5.76 -12.50
N GLY A 47 1.74 -6.52 -11.97
CA GLY A 47 2.78 -7.14 -12.77
C GLY A 47 3.83 -6.18 -13.30
N GLU A 48 4.00 -5.02 -12.68
CA GLU A 48 5.04 -4.06 -13.06
C GLU A 48 6.44 -4.63 -12.77
N ASP A 49 7.42 -4.26 -13.60
CA ASP A 49 8.82 -4.65 -13.39
C ASP A 49 9.41 -3.90 -12.18
N PRO A 50 9.90 -4.59 -11.13
CA PRO A 50 10.48 -3.94 -9.97
C PRO A 50 11.83 -3.25 -10.23
N TYR A 51 12.50 -3.56 -11.34
CA TYR A 51 13.79 -3.00 -11.75
C TYR A 51 13.63 -1.93 -12.84
N ALA A 52 12.50 -1.92 -13.55
CA ALA A 52 12.15 -0.91 -14.54
C ALA A 52 10.69 -0.44 -14.39
N PRO A 53 10.31 0.11 -13.22
CA PRO A 53 8.92 0.52 -12.99
C PRO A 53 8.57 1.65 -13.96
N LYS A 54 7.47 1.49 -14.72
CA LYS A 54 6.98 2.56 -15.58
C LYS A 54 6.65 3.76 -14.70
N MET A 55 7.21 4.94 -15.02
CA MET A 55 6.87 6.20 -14.37
C MET A 55 5.45 6.63 -14.80
N GLY A 56 4.43 5.95 -14.30
CA GLY A 56 3.05 6.39 -14.39
C GLY A 56 2.72 7.29 -13.21
N LEU A 57 2.13 8.45 -13.47
CA LEU A 57 1.47 9.29 -12.46
C LEU A 57 0.12 8.63 -12.08
N TYR A 58 0.17 7.47 -11.44
CA TYR A 58 -1.03 6.81 -10.92
C TYR A 58 -1.13 7.07 -9.41
N SER A 59 -2.24 7.69 -9.00
CA SER A 59 -2.60 7.80 -7.59
C SER A 59 -2.89 6.44 -6.98
N LEU A 60 -2.71 6.29 -5.67
CA LEU A 60 -2.97 5.03 -4.96
C LEU A 60 -4.40 4.50 -5.17
N PRO A 61 -5.47 5.33 -5.14
CA PRO A 61 -6.82 4.87 -5.47
C PRO A 61 -6.93 4.34 -6.91
N SER A 62 -6.26 4.99 -7.87
CA SER A 62 -6.26 4.52 -9.26
C SER A 62 -5.55 3.18 -9.40
N LEU A 63 -4.42 2.99 -8.72
CA LEU A 63 -3.72 1.71 -8.69
C LEU A 63 -4.58 0.62 -8.04
N ALA A 64 -5.25 0.94 -6.93
CA ALA A 64 -6.11 -0.01 -6.21
C ALA A 64 -7.28 -0.50 -7.08
N ARG A 65 -7.99 0.40 -7.78
CA ARG A 65 -9.07 0.02 -8.71
C ARG A 65 -8.58 -0.80 -9.91
N LYS A 66 -7.37 -0.52 -10.41
CA LYS A 66 -6.77 -1.33 -11.49
C LYS A 66 -6.42 -2.73 -11.01
N ALA A 67 -5.88 -2.83 -9.80
CA ALA A 67 -5.50 -4.11 -9.20
C ALA A 67 -6.73 -4.94 -8.80
N MET A 68 -7.80 -4.28 -8.37
CA MET A 68 -9.04 -4.89 -7.90
C MET A 68 -10.24 -4.06 -8.39
N PRO A 69 -10.86 -4.44 -9.53
CA PRO A 69 -11.99 -3.68 -10.09
C PRO A 69 -13.22 -3.61 -9.18
N MET A 70 -13.43 -4.62 -8.33
CA MET A 70 -14.50 -4.65 -7.31
C MET A 70 -13.93 -4.37 -5.93
N LEU A 71 -13.19 -3.26 -5.79
CA LEU A 71 -12.65 -2.83 -4.50
C LEU A 71 -13.78 -2.37 -3.58
N ASP A 72 -13.77 -2.84 -2.34
CA ASP A 72 -14.70 -2.38 -1.31
C ASP A 72 -14.58 -0.85 -1.09
N PRO A 73 -15.70 -0.11 -0.91
CA PRO A 73 -15.66 1.34 -0.74
C PRO A 73 -14.81 1.82 0.44
N GLU A 74 -14.68 1.04 1.52
CA GLU A 74 -13.83 1.38 2.65
C GLU A 74 -12.35 1.20 2.30
N ALA A 75 -12.01 0.15 1.55
CA ALA A 75 -10.66 -0.02 1.02
C ALA A 75 -10.29 1.11 0.05
N GLU A 76 -11.23 1.57 -0.79
CA GLU A 76 -11.02 2.72 -1.67
C GLU A 76 -10.78 4.03 -0.88
N LYS A 77 -11.57 4.28 0.18
CA LYS A 77 -11.32 5.42 1.07
C LYS A 77 -9.96 5.32 1.74
N CYS A 78 -9.54 4.12 2.12
CA CYS A 78 -8.22 3.92 2.69
C CYS A 78 -7.09 4.21 1.71
N ALA A 79 -7.31 3.95 0.41
CA ALA A 79 -6.32 4.29 -0.62
C ALA A 79 -6.16 5.81 -0.72
N SER A 80 -7.28 6.54 -0.69
CA SER A 80 -7.26 8.01 -0.66
C SER A 80 -6.64 8.54 0.64
N CYS A 81 -6.95 7.91 1.78
CA CYS A 81 -6.38 8.27 3.08
C CYS A 81 -4.86 8.11 3.10
N LEU A 82 -4.34 7.05 2.49
CA LEU A 82 -2.91 6.82 2.36
C LEU A 82 -2.25 7.70 1.31
N GLU A 83 -2.94 8.11 0.24
CA GLU A 83 -2.40 9.10 -0.70
C GLU A 83 -2.21 10.46 0.01
N ASP A 84 -3.22 10.89 0.78
CA ASP A 84 -3.21 12.16 1.52
C ASP A 84 -2.59 12.03 2.93
N TRP A 85 -1.60 11.16 3.09
CA TRP A 85 -1.08 10.73 4.40
C TRP A 85 -0.46 11.85 5.25
N PHE A 86 -0.05 12.95 4.64
CA PHE A 86 0.62 14.05 5.35
C PHE A 86 -0.25 14.64 6.46
N GLY A 87 0.32 14.76 7.66
CA GLY A 87 -0.36 15.30 8.85
C GLY A 87 -1.40 14.37 9.48
N LYS A 88 -1.51 13.11 9.03
CA LYS A 88 -2.38 12.11 9.67
C LYS A 88 -1.64 11.38 10.80
N PRO A 89 -2.36 10.89 11.83
CA PRO A 89 -1.74 10.09 12.89
C PRO A 89 -1.37 8.69 12.38
N ALA A 90 -0.28 8.12 12.89
CA ALA A 90 0.24 6.81 12.48
C ALA A 90 -0.83 5.70 12.51
N VAL A 91 -1.63 5.66 13.57
CA VAL A 91 -2.69 4.65 13.76
C VAL A 91 -3.69 4.63 12.60
N ARG A 92 -4.01 5.80 12.03
CA ARG A 92 -4.94 5.91 10.91
C ARG A 92 -4.31 5.38 9.63
N CYS A 93 -3.05 5.70 9.38
CA CYS A 93 -2.33 5.21 8.21
C CYS A 93 -2.11 3.70 8.27
N LEU A 94 -1.68 3.17 9.42
CA LEU A 94 -1.47 1.73 9.63
C LEU A 94 -2.76 0.94 9.43
N ARG A 95 -3.86 1.36 10.06
CA ARG A 95 -5.17 0.70 9.88
C ARG A 95 -5.61 0.66 8.43
N CYS A 96 -5.40 1.74 7.68
CA CYS A 96 -5.73 1.77 6.27
C CYS A 96 -4.80 0.90 5.41
N ALA A 97 -3.52 0.82 5.75
CA ALA A 97 -2.58 -0.06 5.08
C ALA A 97 -2.90 -1.54 5.33
N GLU A 98 -3.27 -1.91 6.55
CA GLU A 98 -3.73 -3.26 6.92
C GLU A 98 -4.97 -3.65 6.11
N LEU A 99 -6.04 -2.85 6.18
CA LEU A 99 -7.31 -3.13 5.51
C LEU A 99 -7.13 -3.30 4.00
N LEU A 100 -6.35 -2.43 3.36
CA LEU A 100 -6.04 -2.57 1.93
C LEU A 100 -5.20 -3.81 1.63
N THR A 101 -4.20 -4.11 2.45
CA THR A 101 -3.34 -5.29 2.26
C THR A 101 -4.18 -6.56 2.37
N GLU A 102 -5.07 -6.66 3.35
CA GLU A 102 -5.97 -7.79 3.52
C GLU A 102 -6.93 -7.95 2.34
N ALA A 103 -7.57 -6.87 1.89
CA ALA A 103 -8.47 -6.89 0.73
C ALA A 103 -7.76 -7.36 -0.55
N LEU A 104 -6.54 -6.87 -0.79
CA LEU A 104 -5.73 -7.25 -1.94
C LEU A 104 -5.26 -8.70 -1.85
N GLN A 105 -4.84 -9.17 -0.67
CA GLN A 105 -4.42 -10.55 -0.46
C GLN A 105 -5.55 -11.56 -0.58
N ALA A 106 -6.77 -11.21 -0.15
CA ALA A 106 -7.94 -12.06 -0.31
C ALA A 106 -8.21 -12.37 -1.79
N THR A 107 -8.02 -11.37 -2.66
CA THR A 107 -8.22 -11.49 -4.12
C THR A 107 -7.17 -12.38 -4.79
N LEU A 108 -5.97 -12.49 -4.23
CA LEU A 108 -4.91 -13.36 -4.77
C LEU A 108 -5.10 -14.84 -4.40
N ARG A 109 -5.95 -15.12 -3.41
CA ARG A 109 -6.25 -16.49 -2.93
C ARG A 109 -7.50 -17.08 -3.55
N SER A 110 -8.36 -16.24 -4.14
CA SER A 110 -9.56 -16.62 -4.91
C SER A 110 -9.23 -16.92 -6.36
#